data_AF-A0A7V7XJ41-F1
#
_entry.id   AF-A0A7V7XJ41-F1
#
_cell.length_a   1.000
_cell.length_b   1.000
_cell.length_c   1.000
_cell.angle_alpha   90.00
_cell.angle_beta   90.00
_cell.angle_gamma   90.00
#
_symmetry.space_group_name_H-M   'P 1'
#
loop_
_entity.id
_entity.type
_entity.pdbx_description
1 polymer ?
#
loop_
_entity_poly.entity_id
_entity_poly.type
_entity_poly.pdbx_seq_one_letter_code
_entity_poly.pdbx_strand_id
1 'polypeptide(L)'
;MVVQLLIFILMLVMGFPLVSQPIDCTGLAEADCQFLQDAAEAMKEAGSYNNSQFTGELGGSGGTSTGNTGRVSGSGPVVLDSDGLTDSADWEFSLDFNDGERIPGRFVLKDGYFYLASEDENGDLVWSGSEYNTNDIVNDLIGGKLVAEALASPGVLTTVRLEDTELDGQTMQVYTSNVDLVTFLMSPSVLAMLREVVANMPEDQRGGMTGQTGGDVAGAIPLLSFLLTDDTIRYTLWVGADDGLVHHLELYMNIVLDATLIDPNIGEVTLNVDFKTDLDGVGESYTVEAPAEFEPMDFDVNALVSAGLAGAEGEAEEDYPAEFSIAYGESVTGTLSRENQWDVYFFEAAEGDVITISLKAPSVESSFDAQVLLINANGEELAFNDDHDSDREDLGVFDSLISEFEIPADGEYRIVATWLTETRDGDYELVLETTE
;
A
#
# COMPACT_ATOMS: atom_id res chain seq x y z
N MET A 1 -9.24 -11.10 15.36
CA MET A 1 -8.18 -11.55 16.29
C MET A 1 -7.02 -12.21 15.55
N VAL A 2 -7.21 -13.38 14.92
CA VAL A 2 -6.14 -14.08 14.18
C VAL A 2 -5.50 -13.21 13.09
N VAL A 3 -6.30 -12.44 12.33
CA VAL A 3 -5.75 -11.65 11.22
C VAL A 3 -4.96 -10.40 11.66
N GLN A 4 -5.41 -9.67 12.69
CA GLN A 4 -4.63 -8.55 13.26
C GLN A 4 -3.28 -9.03 13.80
N LEU A 5 -3.27 -10.20 14.45
CA LEU A 5 -2.05 -10.83 14.93
C LEU A 5 -1.10 -11.21 13.78
N LEU A 6 -1.63 -11.74 12.68
CA LEU A 6 -0.84 -12.01 11.47
C LEU A 6 -0.27 -10.73 10.84
N ILE A 7 -1.00 -9.62 10.84
CA ILE A 7 -0.48 -8.32 10.36
C ILE A 7 0.64 -7.82 11.28
N PHE A 8 0.51 -7.93 12.60
CA PHE A 8 1.60 -7.61 13.54
C PHE A 8 2.85 -8.44 13.33
N ILE A 9 2.68 -9.74 13.11
CA ILE A 9 3.75 -10.66 12.77
C ILE A 9 4.40 -10.24 11.43
N LEU A 10 3.60 -9.90 10.44
CA LEU A 10 4.09 -9.42 9.15
C LEU A 10 4.90 -8.14 9.35
N MET A 11 4.43 -7.17 10.13
CA MET A 11 5.14 -5.90 10.39
C MET A 11 6.46 -6.11 11.11
N LEU A 12 6.49 -7.03 12.07
CA LEU A 12 7.74 -7.47 12.68
C LEU A 12 8.66 -7.99 11.57
N VAL A 13 8.23 -9.00 10.81
CA VAL A 13 9.15 -9.67 9.88
C VAL A 13 9.56 -8.79 8.68
N MET A 14 8.69 -7.88 8.25
CA MET A 14 8.92 -6.89 7.18
C MET A 14 9.77 -5.69 7.62
N GLY A 15 9.86 -5.41 8.92
CA GLY A 15 10.75 -4.37 9.45
C GLY A 15 12.23 -4.76 9.43
N PHE A 16 12.53 -6.05 9.32
CA PHE A 16 13.90 -6.59 9.48
C PHE A 16 14.82 -6.49 8.26
N PRO A 17 14.35 -6.61 7.01
CA PRO A 17 15.20 -6.33 5.85
C PRO A 17 15.72 -4.89 5.85
N LEU A 18 15.00 -3.95 6.50
CA LEU A 18 15.40 -2.55 6.59
C LEU A 18 16.73 -2.36 7.35
N VAL A 19 17.13 -3.34 8.15
CA VAL A 19 18.32 -3.30 9.01
C VAL A 19 19.56 -3.85 8.28
N SER A 20 19.40 -4.66 7.24
CA SER A 20 20.45 -5.49 6.64
C SER A 20 20.55 -5.41 5.10
N GLN A 21 19.69 -4.62 4.45
CA GLN A 21 19.66 -4.47 2.99
C GLN A 21 20.35 -3.19 2.50
N PRO A 22 20.84 -3.15 1.24
CA PRO A 22 21.35 -1.93 0.64
C PRO A 22 20.25 -0.88 0.58
N ILE A 23 20.47 0.27 1.22
CA ILE A 23 19.51 1.38 1.25
C ILE A 23 19.77 2.29 0.04
N ASP A 24 18.69 2.69 -0.64
CA ASP A 24 18.77 3.74 -1.65
C ASP A 24 19.16 5.05 -0.96
N CYS A 25 20.39 5.47 -1.18
CA CYS A 25 20.94 6.68 -0.58
C CYS A 25 20.50 7.97 -1.28
N THR A 26 19.50 7.92 -2.16
CA THR A 26 18.99 9.11 -2.83
C THR A 26 18.57 10.15 -1.79
N GLY A 27 19.30 11.28 -1.76
CA GLY A 27 19.12 12.36 -0.78
C GLY A 27 20.22 12.50 0.27
N LEU A 28 21.14 11.52 0.40
CA LEU A 28 22.23 11.53 1.38
C LEU A 28 23.55 12.06 0.83
N ALA A 29 24.40 12.58 1.72
CA ALA A 29 25.80 12.83 1.40
C ALA A 29 26.55 11.50 1.25
N GLU A 30 27.62 11.48 0.43
CA GLU A 30 28.39 10.25 0.15
C GLU A 30 28.91 9.56 1.41
N ALA A 31 29.36 10.32 2.41
CA ALA A 31 29.85 9.77 3.68
C ALA A 31 28.74 9.12 4.52
N ASP A 32 27.56 9.75 4.55
CA ASP A 32 26.38 9.27 5.27
C ASP A 32 25.82 8.01 4.59
N CYS A 33 25.79 8.01 3.26
CA CYS A 33 25.42 6.84 2.48
C CYS A 33 26.35 5.66 2.75
N GLN A 34 27.67 5.88 2.68
CA GLN A 34 28.64 4.81 2.93
C GLN A 34 28.50 4.26 4.34
N PHE A 35 28.32 5.14 5.34
CA PHE A 35 28.14 4.71 6.73
C PHE A 35 26.88 3.85 6.91
N LEU A 36 25.76 4.25 6.30
CA LEU A 36 24.51 3.50 6.35
C LEU A 36 24.61 2.14 5.61
N GLN A 37 25.32 2.09 4.48
CA GLN A 37 25.59 0.84 3.76
C GLN A 37 26.51 -0.10 4.56
N ASP A 38 27.55 0.44 5.20
CA ASP A 38 28.46 -0.32 6.05
C ASP A 38 27.71 -0.91 7.26
N ALA A 39 26.76 -0.17 7.82
CA ALA A 39 25.91 -0.63 8.91
C ALA A 39 24.99 -1.78 8.49
N ALA A 40 24.35 -1.67 7.33
CA ALA A 40 23.51 -2.74 6.78
C ALA A 40 24.32 -4.03 6.53
N GLU A 41 25.52 -3.90 5.96
CA GLU A 41 26.41 -5.05 5.75
C GLU A 41 26.88 -5.63 7.10
N ALA A 42 27.18 -4.80 8.11
CA ALA A 42 27.57 -5.28 9.43
C ALA A 42 26.44 -6.08 10.11
N MET A 43 25.19 -5.62 10.01
CA MET A 43 24.03 -6.36 10.53
C MET A 43 23.83 -7.68 9.80
N LYS A 44 24.00 -7.69 8.48
CA LYS A 44 23.96 -8.90 7.66
C LYS A 44 25.06 -9.90 8.04
N GLU A 45 26.30 -9.44 8.16
CA GLU A 45 27.46 -10.28 8.52
C GLU A 45 27.33 -10.85 9.95
N ALA A 46 26.73 -10.09 10.86
CA ALA A 46 26.45 -10.56 12.22
C ALA A 46 25.48 -11.76 12.21
N GLY A 47 24.54 -11.80 11.27
CA GLY A 47 23.65 -12.94 11.04
C GLY A 47 22.57 -13.15 12.11
N SER A 48 22.50 -12.29 13.12
CA SER A 48 21.50 -12.37 14.18
C SER A 48 21.48 -11.11 15.03
N TYR A 49 20.37 -10.91 15.73
CA TYR A 49 20.20 -9.93 16.80
C TYR A 49 19.00 -10.32 17.66
N ASN A 50 18.79 -9.61 18.76
CA ASN A 50 17.62 -9.74 19.60
C ASN A 50 16.82 -8.44 19.59
N ASN A 51 15.51 -8.56 19.40
CA ASN A 51 14.60 -7.47 19.68
C ASN A 51 14.39 -7.43 21.20
N SER A 52 15.15 -6.58 21.88
CA SER A 52 15.11 -6.48 23.34
C SER A 52 13.75 -6.00 23.82
N GLN A 53 13.12 -5.13 23.03
CA GLN A 53 11.74 -4.72 23.18
C GLN A 53 11.19 -4.28 21.83
N PHE A 54 9.96 -4.68 21.51
CA PHE A 54 9.18 -4.08 20.44
C PHE A 54 7.80 -3.66 20.92
N THR A 55 7.24 -2.65 20.26
CA THR A 55 5.85 -2.22 20.41
C THR A 55 5.28 -1.90 19.05
N GLY A 56 4.02 -2.27 18.81
CA GLY A 56 3.29 -1.93 17.60
C GLY A 56 1.88 -1.49 17.91
N GLU A 57 1.35 -0.57 17.14
CA GLU A 57 -0.05 -0.20 17.10
C GLU A 57 -0.55 -0.39 15.67
N LEU A 58 -1.65 -1.12 15.51
CA LEU A 58 -2.34 -1.29 14.24
C LEU A 58 -3.74 -0.75 14.42
N GLY A 59 -4.07 0.28 13.64
CA GLY A 59 -5.41 0.82 13.53
C GLY A 59 -5.88 0.73 12.09
N GLY A 60 -7.19 0.64 11.91
CA GLY A 60 -7.78 0.80 10.60
C GLY A 60 -9.28 0.83 10.70
N SER A 61 -9.91 1.55 9.79
CA SER A 61 -11.36 1.67 9.65
C SER A 61 -11.72 1.53 8.18
N GLY A 62 -12.97 1.18 7.90
CA GLY A 62 -13.52 1.54 6.60
C GLY A 62 -14.99 1.85 6.68
N GLY A 63 -15.36 2.88 5.93
CA GLY A 63 -16.67 3.48 5.93
C GLY A 63 -17.21 3.79 7.30
N THR A 64 -18.38 3.25 7.58
CA THR A 64 -19.11 3.54 8.82
C THR A 64 -18.68 2.67 9.99
N SER A 65 -17.74 1.73 9.79
CA SER A 65 -17.22 0.87 10.85
C SER A 65 -16.22 1.63 11.73
N THR A 66 -16.44 1.61 13.05
CA THR A 66 -15.43 2.11 14.00
C THR A 66 -14.21 1.21 13.95
N GLY A 67 -13.07 1.81 13.62
CA GLY A 67 -11.80 1.11 13.51
C GLY A 67 -11.38 0.43 14.82
N ASN A 68 -10.78 -0.76 14.70
CA ASN A 68 -10.37 -1.55 15.84
C ASN A 68 -8.85 -1.44 16.01
N THR A 69 -8.40 -0.69 17.02
CA THR A 69 -6.98 -0.54 17.33
C THR A 69 -6.49 -1.71 18.17
N GLY A 70 -5.51 -2.45 17.66
CA GLY A 70 -4.75 -3.42 18.43
C GLY A 70 -3.41 -2.81 18.84
N ARG A 71 -2.89 -3.20 20.01
CA ARG A 71 -1.49 -2.94 20.38
C ARG A 71 -0.78 -4.27 20.57
N VAL A 72 0.45 -4.36 20.11
CA VAL A 72 1.34 -5.48 20.38
C VAL A 72 2.57 -4.99 21.12
N SER A 73 3.09 -5.80 22.03
CA SER A 73 4.43 -5.61 22.59
C SER A 73 5.10 -6.94 22.82
N GLY A 74 6.42 -6.99 22.81
CA GLY A 74 7.14 -8.25 22.98
C GLY A 74 8.64 -8.12 22.86
N SER A 75 9.29 -9.26 22.73
CA SER A 75 10.74 -9.37 22.57
C SER A 75 11.14 -10.74 22.04
N GLY A 76 12.33 -10.84 21.46
CA GLY A 76 12.98 -12.12 21.20
C GLY A 76 13.92 -12.09 20.00
N PRO A 77 14.65 -13.19 19.77
CA PRO A 77 15.71 -13.26 18.78
C PRO A 77 15.22 -13.35 17.34
N VAL A 78 16.10 -12.89 16.46
CA VAL A 78 16.03 -13.03 15.00
C VAL A 78 17.37 -13.58 14.51
N VAL A 79 17.29 -14.56 13.62
CA VAL A 79 18.43 -15.13 12.89
C VAL A 79 18.24 -14.82 11.42
N LEU A 80 19.29 -14.30 10.80
CA LEU A 80 19.31 -13.93 9.40
C LEU A 80 19.98 -15.01 8.54
N ASP A 81 19.53 -15.14 7.30
CA ASP A 81 20.21 -15.92 6.28
C ASP A 81 21.41 -15.17 5.68
N SER A 82 22.08 -15.79 4.70
CA SER A 82 23.23 -15.19 4.04
C SER A 82 22.93 -13.95 3.20
N ASP A 83 21.66 -13.70 2.89
CA ASP A 83 21.20 -12.53 2.15
C ASP A 83 20.74 -11.40 3.10
N GLY A 84 20.77 -11.64 4.42
CA GLY A 84 20.35 -10.70 5.45
C GLY A 84 18.84 -10.72 5.69
N LEU A 85 18.12 -11.70 5.16
CA LEU A 85 16.68 -11.88 5.35
C LEU A 85 16.41 -12.76 6.57
N THR A 86 15.18 -12.75 7.07
CA THR A 86 14.84 -13.53 8.27
C THR A 86 14.79 -15.03 7.95
N ASP A 87 15.73 -15.81 8.49
CA ASP A 87 15.73 -17.28 8.43
C ASP A 87 14.85 -17.88 9.53
N SER A 88 15.00 -17.36 10.74
CA SER A 88 14.20 -17.79 11.88
C SER A 88 14.03 -16.71 12.93
N ALA A 89 12.93 -16.79 13.67
CA ALA A 89 12.61 -15.85 14.74
C ALA A 89 11.81 -16.56 15.84
N ASP A 90 11.93 -16.06 17.06
CA ASP A 90 11.21 -16.59 18.22
C ASP A 90 10.85 -15.43 19.14
N TRP A 91 9.58 -15.03 19.15
CA TRP A 91 9.13 -13.86 19.91
C TRP A 91 8.07 -14.24 20.92
N GLU A 92 8.25 -13.81 22.15
CA GLU A 92 7.16 -13.69 23.10
C GLU A 92 6.48 -12.34 22.87
N PHE A 93 5.14 -12.32 22.86
CA PHE A 93 4.37 -11.12 22.65
C PHE A 93 3.14 -11.05 23.56
N SER A 94 2.55 -9.87 23.61
CA SER A 94 1.29 -9.56 24.27
C SER A 94 0.48 -8.65 23.37
N LEU A 95 -0.75 -9.05 23.07
CA LEU A 95 -1.73 -8.20 22.43
C LEU A 95 -2.58 -7.53 23.49
N ASP A 96 -2.72 -6.20 23.41
CA ASP A 96 -3.60 -5.42 24.27
C ASP A 96 -4.69 -4.78 23.40
N PHE A 97 -5.96 -5.02 23.76
CA PHE A 97 -7.14 -4.51 23.06
C PHE A 97 -7.79 -3.35 23.82
N ASN A 98 -8.59 -2.55 23.11
CA ASN A 98 -9.23 -1.35 23.65
C ASN A 98 -10.24 -1.61 24.79
N ASP A 99 -10.77 -2.83 24.90
CA ASP A 99 -11.66 -3.26 25.99
C ASP A 99 -10.89 -3.71 27.26
N GLY A 100 -9.55 -3.67 27.21
CA GLY A 100 -8.67 -4.08 28.30
C GLY A 100 -8.34 -5.57 28.30
N GLU A 101 -8.78 -6.33 27.28
CA GLU A 101 -8.32 -7.71 27.09
C GLU A 101 -6.83 -7.74 26.73
N ARG A 102 -6.10 -8.66 27.36
CA ARG A 102 -4.68 -8.89 27.11
C ARG A 102 -4.45 -10.37 26.80
N ILE A 103 -3.83 -10.64 25.64
CA ILE A 103 -3.58 -11.99 25.15
C ILE A 103 -2.07 -12.18 25.00
N PRO A 104 -1.40 -12.86 25.95
CA PRO A 104 -0.02 -13.27 25.75
C PRO A 104 0.07 -14.38 24.70
N GLY A 105 1.19 -14.43 24.00
CA GLY A 105 1.45 -15.47 23.04
C GLY A 105 2.92 -15.57 22.67
N ARG A 106 3.21 -16.53 21.79
CA ARG A 106 4.53 -16.76 21.24
C ARG A 106 4.46 -17.00 19.75
N PHE A 107 5.38 -16.42 19.01
CA PHE A 107 5.51 -16.59 17.57
C PHE A 107 6.85 -17.25 17.27
N VAL A 108 6.86 -18.25 16.40
CA VAL A 108 8.08 -18.88 15.90
C VAL A 108 8.03 -18.92 14.39
N LEU A 109 9.08 -18.42 13.75
CA LEU A 109 9.38 -18.62 12.33
C LEU A 109 10.58 -19.56 12.23
N LYS A 110 10.44 -20.66 11.52
CA LYS A 110 11.55 -21.60 11.30
C LYS A 110 11.43 -22.30 9.95
N ASP A 111 12.47 -22.22 9.13
CA ASP A 111 12.59 -22.91 7.84
C ASP A 111 11.39 -22.61 6.91
N GLY A 112 10.88 -21.36 6.93
CA GLY A 112 9.70 -20.93 6.16
C GLY A 112 8.35 -21.29 6.77
N TYR A 113 8.32 -22.02 7.88
CA TYR A 113 7.10 -22.35 8.61
C TYR A 113 6.89 -21.38 9.76
N PHE A 114 5.64 -20.97 9.99
CA PHE A 114 5.31 -20.14 11.13
C PHE A 114 4.37 -20.86 12.11
N TYR A 115 4.58 -20.55 13.37
CA TYR A 115 3.84 -21.12 14.50
C TYR A 115 3.46 -20.01 15.45
N LEU A 116 2.27 -20.14 16.00
CA LEU A 116 1.69 -19.20 16.92
C LEU A 116 1.16 -19.98 18.12
N ALA A 117 1.47 -19.54 19.32
CA ALA A 117 0.86 -20.06 20.52
C ALA A 117 0.14 -18.96 21.31
N SER A 118 -0.97 -19.36 21.92
CA SER A 118 -1.62 -18.63 23.00
C SER A 118 -1.59 -19.47 24.28
N GLU A 119 -1.62 -18.82 25.43
CA GLU A 119 -1.78 -19.51 26.71
C GLU A 119 -3.22 -20.01 26.89
N ASP A 120 -3.39 -21.27 27.32
CA ASP A 120 -4.68 -21.81 27.75
C ASP A 120 -5.06 -21.36 29.17
N GLU A 121 -6.20 -21.85 29.69
CA GLU A 121 -6.65 -21.53 31.06
C GLU A 121 -5.66 -21.97 32.17
N ASN A 122 -4.71 -22.86 31.86
CA ASN A 122 -3.69 -23.36 32.78
C ASN A 122 -2.35 -22.63 32.61
N GLY A 123 -2.22 -21.75 31.62
CA GLY A 123 -0.96 -21.07 31.27
C GLY A 123 -0.03 -21.91 30.39
N ASP A 124 -0.51 -23.02 29.82
CA ASP A 124 0.26 -23.83 28.89
C ASP A 124 0.09 -23.27 27.45
N LEU A 125 1.20 -23.22 26.68
CA LEU A 125 1.16 -22.78 25.29
C LEU A 125 0.49 -23.81 24.40
N VAL A 126 -0.61 -23.41 23.76
CA VAL A 126 -1.29 -24.19 22.73
C VAL A 126 -0.85 -23.66 21.37
N TRP A 127 -0.09 -24.48 20.64
CA TRP A 127 0.48 -24.12 19.35
C TRP A 127 -0.49 -24.38 18.21
N SER A 128 -0.51 -23.46 17.27
CA SER A 128 -1.07 -23.62 15.94
C SER A 128 -0.02 -23.20 14.91
N GLY A 129 -0.05 -23.73 13.69
CA GLY A 129 0.99 -23.40 12.70
C GLY A 129 0.69 -23.86 11.29
N SER A 130 1.48 -23.37 10.33
CA SER A 130 1.36 -23.74 8.92
C SER A 130 1.75 -25.21 8.69
N GLU A 131 0.88 -26.00 8.06
CA GLU A 131 1.17 -27.41 7.69
C GLU A 131 2.06 -27.54 6.44
N TYR A 132 2.07 -26.52 5.58
CA TYR A 132 2.77 -26.54 4.31
C TYR A 132 3.81 -25.45 4.26
N ASN A 133 4.90 -25.72 3.53
CA ASN A 133 5.72 -24.66 2.98
C ASN A 133 4.73 -23.83 2.15
N THR A 134 4.35 -22.67 2.67
CA THR A 134 3.30 -21.85 2.08
C THR A 134 3.72 -21.48 0.66
N ASN A 135 2.77 -21.04 -0.17
CA ASN A 135 3.07 -20.58 -1.51
C ASN A 135 4.36 -19.71 -1.53
N ASP A 136 5.24 -19.83 -2.54
CA ASP A 136 6.56 -19.16 -2.54
C ASP A 136 6.45 -17.67 -2.20
N ILE A 137 5.34 -17.02 -2.59
CA ILE A 137 5.00 -15.64 -2.24
C ILE A 137 4.82 -15.40 -0.74
N VAL A 138 4.14 -16.29 -0.03
CA VAL A 138 3.92 -16.15 1.42
C VAL A 138 5.23 -16.29 2.16
N ASN A 139 6.09 -17.21 1.73
CA ASN A 139 7.44 -17.31 2.29
C ASN A 139 8.27 -16.08 1.97
N ASP A 140 8.18 -15.56 0.75
CA ASP A 140 8.90 -14.35 0.34
C ASP A 140 8.38 -13.11 1.08
N LEU A 141 7.09 -13.05 1.41
CA LEU A 141 6.48 -11.98 2.20
C LEU A 141 6.85 -12.09 3.68
N ILE A 142 6.69 -13.28 4.28
CA ILE A 142 7.03 -13.55 5.68
C ILE A 142 8.53 -13.41 5.88
N GLY A 143 9.39 -13.96 5.03
CA GLY A 143 10.85 -13.82 5.12
C GLY A 143 11.37 -12.41 4.80
N GLY A 144 10.49 -11.49 4.37
CA GLY A 144 10.82 -10.11 4.04
C GLY A 144 11.51 -9.92 2.68
N LYS A 145 11.71 -10.99 1.91
CA LYS A 145 12.32 -10.95 0.57
C LYS A 145 11.56 -10.05 -0.39
N LEU A 146 10.24 -10.19 -0.44
CA LEU A 146 9.39 -9.40 -1.33
C LEU A 146 9.52 -7.91 -1.04
N VAL A 147 9.48 -7.55 0.24
CA VAL A 147 9.60 -6.16 0.70
C VAL A 147 11.02 -5.65 0.43
N ALA A 148 12.06 -6.44 0.70
CA ALA A 148 13.44 -6.10 0.41
C ALA A 148 13.66 -5.76 -1.09
N GLU A 149 13.17 -6.63 -1.99
CA GLU A 149 13.27 -6.43 -3.44
C GLU A 149 12.49 -5.20 -3.90
N ALA A 150 11.30 -4.96 -3.31
CA ALA A 150 10.48 -3.80 -3.62
C ALA A 150 11.15 -2.50 -3.19
N LEU A 151 11.66 -2.44 -1.96
CA LEU A 151 12.35 -1.27 -1.42
C LEU A 151 13.69 -0.97 -2.11
N ALA A 152 14.37 -1.99 -2.62
CA ALA A 152 15.58 -1.83 -3.43
C ALA A 152 15.29 -1.30 -4.85
N SER A 153 14.02 -1.18 -5.26
CA SER A 153 13.67 -0.63 -6.57
C SER A 153 13.96 0.87 -6.63
N PRO A 154 14.58 1.38 -7.71
CA PRO A 154 14.95 2.79 -7.81
C PRO A 154 13.76 3.73 -7.64
N GLY A 155 13.92 4.77 -6.82
CA GLY A 155 12.89 5.79 -6.60
C GLY A 155 11.82 5.42 -5.58
N VAL A 156 11.80 4.19 -5.07
CA VAL A 156 10.90 3.78 -3.99
C VAL A 156 11.28 4.47 -2.68
N LEU A 157 12.57 4.67 -2.43
CA LEU A 157 13.07 5.21 -1.19
C LEU A 157 13.73 6.56 -1.37
N THR A 158 13.41 7.47 -0.45
CA THR A 158 14.17 8.72 -0.26
C THR A 158 14.63 8.81 1.19
N THR A 159 15.94 8.91 1.39
CA THR A 159 16.54 8.89 2.72
C THR A 159 17.16 10.22 3.06
N VAL A 160 16.90 10.69 4.28
CA VAL A 160 17.53 11.90 4.84
C VAL A 160 18.18 11.59 6.18
N ARG A 161 19.33 12.23 6.40
CA ARG A 161 20.05 12.22 7.67
C ARG A 161 19.43 13.25 8.61
N LEU A 162 19.08 12.82 9.82
CA LEU A 162 18.58 13.69 10.89
C LEU A 162 19.70 14.09 11.85
N GLU A 163 19.37 14.91 12.85
CA GLU A 163 20.30 15.26 13.93
C GLU A 163 20.68 14.03 14.75
N ASP A 164 21.94 14.00 15.19
CA ASP A 164 22.42 12.96 16.09
C ASP A 164 21.70 13.01 17.42
N THR A 165 21.43 11.83 17.98
CA THR A 165 20.84 11.68 19.31
C THR A 165 21.70 10.78 20.19
N GLU A 166 21.41 10.73 21.48
CA GLU A 166 22.04 9.80 22.41
C GLU A 166 21.05 8.68 22.75
N LEU A 167 21.50 7.42 22.65
CA LEU A 167 20.77 6.24 23.10
C LEU A 167 21.72 5.39 23.94
N ASP A 168 21.33 5.06 25.16
CA ASP A 168 22.12 4.28 26.12
C ASP A 168 23.58 4.75 26.34
N GLY A 169 23.81 6.06 26.17
CA GLY A 169 25.12 6.69 26.34
C GLY A 169 26.07 6.56 25.15
N GLN A 170 25.54 6.14 24.00
CA GLN A 170 26.21 6.14 22.70
C GLN A 170 25.54 7.17 21.78
N THR A 171 26.35 7.86 20.98
CA THR A 171 25.85 8.75 19.93
C THR A 171 25.30 7.92 18.76
N MET A 172 24.08 8.24 18.35
CA MET A 172 23.37 7.60 17.25
C MET A 172 23.26 8.55 16.07
N GLN A 173 23.67 8.07 14.89
CA GLN A 173 23.36 8.71 13.62
C GLN A 173 21.99 8.23 13.15
N VAL A 174 21.08 9.18 12.93
CA VAL A 174 19.67 8.86 12.68
C VAL A 174 19.31 9.09 11.21
N TYR A 175 18.73 8.09 10.58
CA TYR A 175 18.36 8.09 9.16
C TYR A 175 16.88 7.82 9.03
N THR A 176 16.14 8.69 8.35
CA THR A 176 14.72 8.45 8.06
C THR A 176 14.54 8.30 6.55
N SER A 177 13.82 7.26 6.16
CA SER A 177 13.51 6.91 4.79
C SER A 177 12.01 6.97 4.58
N ASN A 178 11.58 7.72 3.56
CA ASN A 178 10.19 7.74 3.11
C ASN A 178 10.04 6.76 1.95
N VAL A 179 8.94 6.01 1.94
CA VAL A 179 8.57 5.10 0.86
C VAL A 179 7.55 5.78 -0.03
N ASP A 180 7.84 5.88 -1.33
CA ASP A 180 6.87 6.27 -2.34
C ASP A 180 5.94 5.07 -2.61
N LEU A 181 4.71 5.13 -2.10
CA LEU A 181 3.77 4.00 -2.12
C LEU A 181 3.42 3.58 -3.55
N VAL A 182 3.20 4.54 -4.45
CA VAL A 182 2.85 4.24 -5.85
C VAL A 182 4.01 3.54 -6.56
N THR A 183 5.23 4.05 -6.40
CA THR A 183 6.44 3.44 -6.98
C THR A 183 6.71 2.06 -6.36
N PHE A 184 6.48 1.90 -5.05
CA PHE A 184 6.57 0.62 -4.35
C PHE A 184 5.59 -0.40 -4.93
N LEU A 185 4.32 -0.03 -5.12
CA LEU A 185 3.28 -0.90 -5.70
C LEU A 185 3.58 -1.26 -7.16
N MET A 186 4.21 -0.36 -7.91
CA MET A 186 4.66 -0.60 -9.28
C MET A 186 5.97 -1.42 -9.38
N SER A 187 6.59 -1.78 -8.25
CA SER A 187 7.80 -2.60 -8.27
C SER A 187 7.52 -4.01 -8.84
N PRO A 188 8.48 -4.63 -9.55
CA PRO A 188 8.25 -5.93 -10.20
C PRO A 188 7.82 -7.04 -9.22
N SER A 189 8.38 -7.07 -8.01
CA SER A 189 8.07 -8.05 -6.97
C SER A 189 6.64 -7.88 -6.44
N VAL A 190 6.22 -6.63 -6.17
CA VAL A 190 4.86 -6.34 -5.69
C VAL A 190 3.82 -6.58 -6.78
N LEU A 191 4.07 -6.17 -8.03
CA LEU A 191 3.17 -6.47 -9.15
C LEU A 191 3.01 -7.98 -9.39
N ALA A 192 4.09 -8.76 -9.25
CA ALA A 192 4.01 -10.22 -9.36
C ALA A 192 3.12 -10.80 -8.26
N MET A 193 3.27 -10.33 -7.02
CA MET A 193 2.43 -10.75 -5.90
C MET A 193 0.96 -10.38 -6.11
N LEU A 194 0.67 -9.11 -6.43
CA LEU A 194 -0.71 -8.66 -6.63
C LEU A 194 -1.43 -9.45 -7.73
N ARG A 195 -0.74 -9.79 -8.82
CA ARG A 195 -1.29 -10.66 -9.88
C ARG A 195 -1.66 -12.04 -9.36
N GLU A 196 -0.82 -12.63 -8.52
CA GLU A 196 -1.08 -13.95 -7.98
C GLU A 196 -2.21 -13.94 -6.94
N VAL A 197 -2.31 -12.89 -6.12
CA VAL A 197 -3.44 -12.68 -5.22
C VAL A 197 -4.74 -12.60 -6.03
N VAL A 198 -4.80 -11.72 -7.04
CA VAL A 198 -5.99 -11.58 -7.92
C VAL A 198 -6.31 -12.88 -8.65
N ALA A 199 -5.31 -13.59 -9.15
CA ALA A 199 -5.49 -14.87 -9.84
C ALA A 199 -6.05 -15.98 -8.93
N ASN A 200 -5.86 -15.88 -7.62
CA ASN A 200 -6.36 -16.81 -6.62
C ASN A 200 -7.66 -16.35 -5.94
N MET A 201 -8.13 -15.12 -6.16
CA MET A 201 -9.44 -14.68 -5.68
C MET A 201 -10.58 -15.40 -6.42
N PRO A 202 -11.71 -15.71 -5.76
CA PRO A 202 -12.95 -16.14 -6.41
C PRO A 202 -13.38 -15.14 -7.50
N GLU A 203 -13.90 -15.62 -8.65
CA GLU A 203 -14.26 -14.75 -9.78
C GLU A 203 -15.25 -13.62 -9.41
N ASP A 204 -16.16 -13.89 -8.50
CA ASP A 204 -17.15 -12.94 -7.95
C ASP A 204 -16.53 -11.87 -7.04
N GLN A 205 -15.31 -12.09 -6.54
CA GLN A 205 -14.56 -11.15 -5.70
C GLN A 205 -13.49 -10.36 -6.46
N ARG A 206 -13.30 -10.60 -7.77
CA ARG A 206 -12.24 -9.95 -8.56
C ARG A 206 -12.60 -8.55 -9.05
N GLY A 207 -13.84 -8.11 -8.91
CA GLY A 207 -14.28 -6.78 -9.37
C GLY A 207 -13.96 -6.51 -10.84
N GLY A 208 -14.11 -7.51 -11.72
CA GLY A 208 -13.83 -7.39 -13.17
C GLY A 208 -12.38 -7.71 -13.59
N MET A 209 -11.44 -7.88 -12.65
CA MET A 209 -10.06 -8.23 -12.99
C MET A 209 -9.93 -9.70 -13.43
N THR A 210 -9.37 -9.96 -14.61
CA THR A 210 -9.32 -11.33 -15.16
C THR A 210 -8.18 -12.18 -14.59
N GLY A 211 -7.21 -11.55 -13.93
CA GLY A 211 -6.02 -12.19 -13.35
C GLY A 211 -5.05 -12.77 -14.39
N GLN A 212 -5.29 -12.59 -15.69
CA GLN A 212 -4.53 -13.23 -16.76
C GLN A 212 -3.49 -12.32 -17.43
N THR A 213 -3.64 -10.99 -17.35
CA THR A 213 -2.66 -10.07 -17.92
C THR A 213 -2.14 -9.11 -16.87
N GLY A 214 -0.86 -8.76 -16.98
CA GLY A 214 -0.23 -7.85 -16.03
C GLY A 214 -0.65 -6.39 -16.14
N GLY A 215 -1.53 -6.07 -17.10
CA GLY A 215 -2.07 -4.74 -17.37
C GLY A 215 -3.19 -4.36 -16.41
N ASP A 216 -4.11 -5.28 -16.10
CA ASP A 216 -5.29 -5.02 -15.23
C ASP A 216 -4.87 -4.49 -13.84
N VAL A 217 -3.89 -5.15 -13.21
CA VAL A 217 -3.39 -4.75 -11.87
C VAL A 217 -2.55 -3.48 -11.93
N ALA A 218 -1.72 -3.32 -12.96
CA ALA A 218 -0.88 -2.14 -13.11
C ALA A 218 -1.69 -0.88 -13.44
N GLY A 219 -2.78 -1.02 -14.21
CA GLY A 219 -3.71 0.06 -14.54
C GLY A 219 -4.59 0.49 -13.35
N ALA A 220 -4.82 -0.39 -12.38
CA ALA A 220 -5.54 -0.05 -11.16
C ALA A 220 -4.71 0.79 -10.16
N ILE A 221 -3.37 0.75 -10.21
CA ILE A 221 -2.52 1.50 -9.28
C ILE A 221 -2.63 3.03 -9.46
N PRO A 222 -2.62 3.59 -10.68
CA PRO A 222 -2.96 5.00 -10.88
C PRO A 222 -4.33 5.37 -10.31
N LEU A 223 -5.35 4.53 -10.47
CA LEU A 223 -6.66 4.76 -9.86
C LEU A 223 -6.56 4.83 -8.34
N LEU A 224 -5.86 3.88 -7.72
CA LEU A 224 -5.61 3.88 -6.29
C LEU A 224 -4.91 5.16 -5.83
N SER A 225 -3.96 5.66 -6.60
CA SER A 225 -3.23 6.89 -6.28
C SER A 225 -4.13 8.12 -6.19
N PHE A 226 -5.24 8.16 -6.94
CA PHE A 226 -6.22 9.25 -6.83
C PHE A 226 -7.07 9.16 -5.56
N LEU A 227 -7.25 7.97 -5.00
CA LEU A 227 -8.04 7.78 -3.78
C LEU A 227 -7.22 8.08 -2.52
N LEU A 228 -5.89 8.04 -2.61
CA LEU A 228 -5.00 8.25 -1.47
C LEU A 228 -5.02 9.73 -1.04
N THR A 229 -5.53 9.98 0.17
CA THR A 229 -5.47 11.32 0.80
C THR A 229 -4.31 11.44 1.78
N ASP A 230 -3.79 10.31 2.27
CA ASP A 230 -2.51 10.18 2.96
C ASP A 230 -1.90 8.81 2.60
N ASP A 231 -0.62 8.79 2.23
CA ASP A 231 0.15 7.60 1.88
C ASP A 231 1.50 7.58 2.60
N THR A 232 1.57 8.24 3.76
CA THR A 232 2.82 8.38 4.52
C THR A 232 3.32 7.03 5.00
N ILE A 233 4.44 6.58 4.43
CA ILE A 233 5.19 5.42 4.92
C ILE A 233 6.62 5.85 5.20
N ARG A 234 7.05 5.69 6.45
CA ARG A 234 8.38 6.10 6.91
C ARG A 234 8.98 5.07 7.81
N TYR A 235 10.26 4.79 7.63
CA TYR A 235 11.02 4.08 8.64
C TYR A 235 12.25 4.88 9.03
N THR A 236 12.66 4.76 10.29
CA THR A 236 13.79 5.49 10.84
C THR A 236 14.73 4.52 11.54
N LEU A 237 16.03 4.65 11.27
CA LEU A 237 17.09 3.83 11.82
C LEU A 237 18.01 4.69 12.68
N TRP A 238 18.38 4.17 13.84
CA TRP A 238 19.43 4.72 14.69
C TRP A 238 20.64 3.81 14.61
N VAL A 239 21.70 4.31 13.97
CA VAL A 239 22.95 3.59 13.78
C VAL A 239 24.02 4.14 14.72
N GLY A 240 24.64 3.28 15.51
CA GLY A 240 25.62 3.68 16.50
C GLY A 240 26.88 4.25 15.86
N ALA A 241 27.29 5.45 16.25
CA ALA A 241 28.46 6.11 15.65
C ALA A 241 29.79 5.39 15.95
N ASP A 242 29.85 4.65 17.07
CA ASP A 242 31.06 3.95 17.52
C ASP A 242 31.18 2.51 16.99
N ASP A 243 30.07 1.79 16.87
CA ASP A 243 30.04 0.37 16.48
C ASP A 243 29.49 0.12 15.07
N GLY A 244 28.81 1.10 14.47
CA GLY A 244 28.21 0.98 13.14
C GLY A 244 27.04 0.00 13.09
N LEU A 245 26.41 -0.31 14.22
CA LEU A 245 25.28 -1.25 14.29
C LEU A 245 23.96 -0.51 14.43
N VAL A 246 22.86 -1.14 14.02
CA VAL A 246 21.51 -0.61 14.25
C VAL A 246 21.07 -0.97 15.67
N HIS A 247 20.66 0.03 16.45
CA HIS A 247 20.17 -0.16 17.83
C HIS A 247 18.68 0.12 17.99
N HIS A 248 18.08 0.93 17.09
CA HIS A 248 16.66 1.24 17.14
C HIS A 248 16.09 1.36 15.72
N LEU A 249 14.86 0.89 15.57
CA LEU A 249 14.06 1.03 14.35
C LEU A 249 12.65 1.50 14.70
N GLU A 250 12.15 2.47 13.94
CA GLU A 250 10.74 2.86 13.93
C GLU A 250 10.17 2.68 12.51
N LEU A 251 8.94 2.19 12.40
CA LEU A 251 8.13 2.12 11.19
C LEU A 251 6.80 2.81 11.46
N TYR A 252 6.49 3.81 10.66
CA TYR A 252 5.23 4.55 10.70
C TYR A 252 4.56 4.45 9.33
N MET A 253 3.29 4.05 9.31
CA MET A 253 2.43 4.02 8.14
C MET A 253 1.13 4.73 8.46
N ASN A 254 0.71 5.64 7.61
CA ASN A 254 -0.65 6.15 7.59
C ASN A 254 -1.12 6.14 6.14
N ILE A 255 -2.04 5.24 5.82
CA ILE A 255 -2.67 5.13 4.52
C ILE A 255 -4.14 5.48 4.72
N VAL A 256 -4.61 6.50 4.02
CA VAL A 256 -6.00 6.93 4.01
C VAL A 256 -6.47 6.97 2.57
N LEU A 257 -7.56 6.26 2.30
CA LEU A 257 -8.23 6.22 1.01
C LEU A 257 -9.60 6.87 1.15
N ASP A 258 -9.89 7.86 0.33
CA ASP A 258 -11.25 8.37 0.14
C ASP A 258 -11.98 7.51 -0.91
N ALA A 259 -12.66 6.47 -0.44
CA ALA A 259 -13.40 5.57 -1.31
C ALA A 259 -14.76 6.17 -1.75
N THR A 260 -15.13 7.37 -1.29
CA THR A 260 -16.37 8.05 -1.76
C THR A 260 -16.33 8.35 -3.24
N LEU A 261 -15.14 8.42 -3.82
CA LEU A 261 -14.90 8.60 -5.25
C LEU A 261 -15.27 7.35 -6.09
N ILE A 262 -15.27 6.16 -5.48
CA ILE A 262 -15.77 4.93 -6.11
C ILE A 262 -17.24 4.72 -5.77
N ASP A 263 -17.56 4.83 -4.48
CA ASP A 263 -18.90 4.65 -3.95
C ASP A 263 -19.10 5.55 -2.73
N PRO A 264 -20.08 6.49 -2.77
CA PRO A 264 -20.28 7.46 -1.71
C PRO A 264 -20.67 6.82 -0.36
N ASN A 265 -21.08 5.55 -0.33
CA ASN A 265 -21.44 4.83 0.89
C ASN A 265 -20.24 4.14 1.58
N ILE A 266 -19.10 3.99 0.89
CA ILE A 266 -17.90 3.34 1.45
C ILE A 266 -17.12 4.30 2.35
N GLY A 267 -17.17 5.61 2.16
CA GLY A 267 -16.47 6.57 3.04
C GLY A 267 -14.94 6.44 3.04
N GLU A 268 -14.28 6.93 4.09
CA GLU A 268 -12.83 6.79 4.24
C GLU A 268 -12.43 5.39 4.72
N VAL A 269 -11.38 4.85 4.11
CA VAL A 269 -10.69 3.64 4.55
C VAL A 269 -9.33 4.06 5.09
N THR A 270 -8.98 3.62 6.30
CA THR A 270 -7.72 3.98 6.94
C THR A 270 -6.94 2.74 7.35
N LEU A 271 -5.62 2.81 7.23
CA LEU A 271 -4.66 1.86 7.78
C LEU A 271 -3.54 2.65 8.45
N ASN A 272 -3.37 2.41 9.75
CA ASN A 272 -2.40 3.09 10.59
C ASN A 272 -1.48 2.04 11.22
N VAL A 273 -0.18 2.23 11.08
CA VAL A 273 0.85 1.45 11.77
C VAL A 273 1.80 2.38 12.48
N ASP A 274 2.06 2.13 13.76
CA ASP A 274 3.20 2.69 14.49
C ASP A 274 3.93 1.54 15.17
N PHE A 275 5.09 1.18 14.65
CA PHE A 275 5.91 0.08 15.14
C PHE A 275 7.30 0.57 15.52
N LYS A 276 7.82 0.07 16.63
CA LYS A 276 9.12 0.45 17.19
C LYS A 276 9.81 -0.77 17.78
N THR A 277 11.12 -0.85 17.65
CA THR A 277 11.90 -1.93 18.22
C THR A 277 13.32 -1.49 18.58
N ASP A 278 13.79 -1.96 19.74
CA ASP A 278 15.17 -1.84 20.20
C ASP A 278 15.93 -3.14 19.89
N LEU A 279 17.16 -3.01 19.41
CA LEU A 279 18.01 -4.13 19.00
C LEU A 279 19.21 -4.23 19.94
N ASP A 280 19.48 -5.44 20.42
CA ASP A 280 20.70 -5.80 21.14
C ASP A 280 21.19 -7.19 20.72
N GLY A 281 22.26 -7.69 21.38
CA GLY A 281 22.73 -9.06 21.14
C GLY A 281 23.16 -9.35 19.70
N VAL A 282 23.55 -8.32 18.94
CA VAL A 282 23.94 -8.44 17.53
C VAL A 282 25.13 -9.41 17.38
N GLY A 283 24.95 -10.46 16.57
CA GLY A 283 25.94 -11.50 16.33
C GLY A 283 26.03 -12.58 17.42
N GLU A 284 25.12 -12.59 18.40
CA GLU A 284 24.99 -13.69 19.35
C GLU A 284 24.36 -14.94 18.71
N SER A 285 24.66 -16.12 19.25
CA SER A 285 24.07 -17.36 18.74
C SER A 285 22.70 -17.61 19.38
N TYR A 286 21.65 -17.56 18.56
CA TYR A 286 20.31 -17.98 18.94
C TYR A 286 19.96 -19.34 18.34
N THR A 287 19.14 -20.11 19.04
CA THR A 287 18.60 -21.39 18.55
C THR A 287 17.09 -21.28 18.57
N VAL A 288 16.48 -21.32 17.39
CA VAL A 288 15.03 -21.31 17.21
C VAL A 288 14.58 -22.73 16.89
N GLU A 289 13.62 -23.24 17.66
CA GLU A 289 13.05 -24.58 17.49
C GLU A 289 11.56 -24.49 17.17
N ALA A 290 11.12 -25.23 16.14
CA ALA A 290 9.70 -25.40 15.87
C ALA A 290 9.03 -26.24 16.96
N PRO A 291 7.76 -25.98 17.31
CA PRO A 291 7.03 -26.78 18.28
C PRO A 291 6.83 -28.22 17.77
N ALA A 292 6.96 -29.19 18.68
CA ALA A 292 6.82 -30.61 18.35
C ALA A 292 5.39 -31.04 18.01
N GLU A 293 4.40 -30.36 18.61
CA GLU A 293 2.97 -30.57 18.38
C GLU A 293 2.31 -29.21 18.17
N PHE A 294 1.50 -29.10 17.12
CA PHE A 294 0.73 -27.90 16.81
C PHE A 294 -0.55 -28.28 16.06
N GLU A 295 -1.58 -27.45 16.19
CA GLU A 295 -2.79 -27.54 15.38
C GLU A 295 -2.59 -26.86 14.02
N PRO A 296 -2.95 -27.50 12.90
CA PRO A 296 -2.89 -26.87 11.59
C PRO A 296 -3.71 -25.59 11.53
N MET A 297 -3.07 -24.50 11.10
CA MET A 297 -3.77 -23.28 10.69
C MET A 297 -3.89 -23.26 9.17
N ASP A 298 -5.11 -23.00 8.69
CA ASP A 298 -5.33 -22.63 7.30
C ASP A 298 -4.99 -21.14 7.15
N PHE A 299 -3.93 -20.84 6.41
CA PHE A 299 -3.48 -19.48 6.17
C PHE A 299 -3.88 -19.07 4.77
N ASP A 300 -4.90 -18.21 4.71
CA ASP A 300 -5.36 -17.64 3.45
C ASP A 300 -4.79 -16.22 3.31
N VAL A 301 -3.89 -16.04 2.34
CA VAL A 301 -3.32 -14.74 1.96
C VAL A 301 -4.43 -13.79 1.51
N ASN A 302 -5.46 -14.32 0.86
CA ASN A 302 -6.62 -13.53 0.47
C ASN A 302 -7.33 -13.02 1.73
N ALA A 303 -7.44 -13.82 2.80
CA ALA A 303 -8.02 -13.33 4.06
C ALA A 303 -7.18 -12.23 4.72
N LEU A 304 -5.85 -12.19 4.51
CA LEU A 304 -4.98 -11.11 4.97
C LEU A 304 -5.14 -9.83 4.16
N VAL A 305 -5.14 -9.95 2.82
CA VAL A 305 -5.39 -8.82 1.91
C VAL A 305 -6.79 -8.29 2.13
N SER A 306 -7.79 -9.17 2.15
CA SER A 306 -9.17 -8.83 2.47
C SER A 306 -9.27 -8.20 3.84
N ALA A 307 -8.66 -8.72 4.91
CA ALA A 307 -8.76 -8.06 6.22
C ALA A 307 -8.03 -6.71 6.31
N GLY A 308 -6.93 -6.53 5.58
CA GLY A 308 -6.28 -5.23 5.41
C GLY A 308 -7.17 -4.22 4.67
N LEU A 309 -8.08 -4.72 3.81
CA LEU A 309 -9.06 -3.95 3.05
C LEU A 309 -10.49 -3.97 3.66
N ALA A 310 -10.80 -4.86 4.60
CA ALA A 310 -12.14 -5.18 5.11
C ALA A 310 -12.60 -4.22 6.21
N GLY A 311 -11.96 -3.06 6.31
CA GLY A 311 -12.70 -1.87 6.69
C GLY A 311 -13.83 -1.58 5.70
N ALA A 312 -13.69 -1.96 4.42
CA ALA A 312 -14.57 -1.57 3.32
C ALA A 312 -15.66 -2.60 2.95
N GLU A 313 -16.07 -3.49 3.86
CA GLU A 313 -17.26 -4.33 3.61
C GLU A 313 -18.55 -3.53 3.87
N GLY A 314 -18.89 -2.66 2.93
CA GLY A 314 -20.24 -2.15 2.75
C GLY A 314 -20.82 -2.74 1.48
N GLU A 315 -21.81 -3.62 1.59
CA GLU A 315 -22.68 -3.97 0.46
C GLU A 315 -23.37 -2.69 -0.01
N ALA A 316 -22.96 -2.13 -1.15
CA ALA A 316 -23.62 -0.98 -1.72
C ALA A 316 -24.73 -1.42 -2.69
N GLU A 317 -25.95 -0.94 -2.42
CA GLU A 317 -27.01 -0.86 -3.43
C GLU A 317 -26.76 0.38 -4.29
N GLU A 318 -26.61 0.17 -5.61
CA GLU A 318 -26.34 1.20 -6.62
C GLU A 318 -27.52 2.19 -6.78
N ASP A 319 -27.36 3.43 -6.30
CA ASP A 319 -28.17 4.60 -6.69
C ASP A 319 -27.34 5.89 -6.53
N TYR A 320 -26.65 6.32 -7.60
CA TYR A 320 -25.80 7.52 -7.58
C TYR A 320 -26.63 8.82 -7.62
N PRO A 321 -26.23 9.89 -6.90
CA PRO A 321 -26.95 11.16 -6.95
C PRO A 321 -26.84 11.82 -8.34
N ALA A 322 -27.94 12.44 -8.79
CA ALA A 322 -28.12 13.07 -10.11
C ALA A 322 -27.17 14.23 -10.44
N GLU A 323 -26.22 14.60 -9.57
CA GLU A 323 -25.23 15.65 -9.80
C GLU A 323 -23.95 15.13 -10.47
N PHE A 324 -23.73 13.81 -10.47
CA PHE A 324 -22.58 13.17 -11.12
C PHE A 324 -22.97 12.30 -12.32
N SER A 325 -24.24 12.28 -12.72
CA SER A 325 -24.66 11.65 -13.98
C SER A 325 -24.68 12.67 -15.13
N ILE A 326 -24.29 12.24 -16.33
CA ILE A 326 -24.38 13.03 -17.55
C ILE A 326 -25.04 12.19 -18.64
N ALA A 327 -26.04 12.75 -19.32
CA ALA A 327 -26.68 12.08 -20.45
C ALA A 327 -26.14 12.59 -21.79
N TYR A 328 -26.39 11.84 -22.86
CA TYR A 328 -26.08 12.29 -24.22
C TYR A 328 -26.76 13.63 -24.54
N GLY A 329 -25.98 14.56 -25.08
CA GLY A 329 -26.39 15.92 -25.40
C GLY A 329 -26.38 16.88 -24.20
N GLU A 330 -25.94 16.44 -23.03
CA GLU A 330 -25.81 17.29 -21.86
C GLU A 330 -24.43 17.95 -21.75
N SER A 331 -24.44 19.10 -21.09
CA SER A 331 -23.25 19.86 -20.73
C SER A 331 -23.29 20.14 -19.23
N VAL A 332 -22.17 19.93 -18.56
CA VAL A 332 -21.98 20.20 -17.14
C VAL A 332 -20.80 21.14 -16.96
N THR A 333 -20.83 21.96 -15.91
CA THR A 333 -19.75 22.90 -15.61
C THR A 333 -19.19 22.61 -14.23
N GLY A 334 -17.87 22.64 -14.10
CA GLY A 334 -17.18 22.46 -12.83
C GLY A 334 -16.04 23.44 -12.67
N THR A 335 -15.42 23.41 -11.49
CA THR A 335 -14.19 24.15 -11.19
C THR A 335 -13.20 23.17 -10.65
N LEU A 336 -12.09 23.01 -11.36
CA LEU A 336 -10.95 22.31 -10.82
C LEU A 336 -10.09 23.33 -10.05
N SER A 337 -9.60 22.95 -8.87
CA SER A 337 -8.50 23.65 -8.16
C SER A 337 -7.54 22.67 -7.47
N ARG A 338 -6.44 23.13 -6.86
CA ARG A 338 -5.60 22.22 -6.05
C ARG A 338 -6.36 21.41 -4.98
N GLU A 339 -7.50 21.93 -4.54
CA GLU A 339 -8.41 21.28 -3.58
C GLU A 339 -9.48 20.40 -4.26
N ASN A 340 -9.74 20.58 -5.56
CA ASN A 340 -10.63 19.76 -6.40
C ASN A 340 -9.92 19.43 -7.71
N GLN A 341 -9.06 18.41 -7.70
CA GLN A 341 -8.15 18.16 -8.82
C GLN A 341 -8.81 17.47 -10.00
N TRP A 342 -9.96 16.82 -9.78
CA TRP A 342 -10.74 16.14 -10.81
C TRP A 342 -12.23 16.13 -10.46
N ASP A 343 -13.06 15.98 -11.49
CA ASP A 343 -14.48 15.67 -11.37
C ASP A 343 -14.80 14.42 -12.20
N VAL A 344 -15.72 13.57 -11.74
CA VAL A 344 -16.09 12.30 -12.41
C VAL A 344 -17.57 12.30 -12.77
N TYR A 345 -17.88 11.94 -14.01
CA TYR A 345 -19.24 11.88 -14.54
C TYR A 345 -19.57 10.50 -15.08
N PHE A 346 -20.76 9.99 -14.74
CA PHE A 346 -21.24 8.66 -15.09
C PHE A 346 -22.30 8.74 -16.19
N PHE A 347 -22.25 7.82 -17.17
CA PHE A 347 -23.27 7.69 -18.20
C PHE A 347 -23.43 6.24 -18.66
N GLU A 348 -24.63 5.86 -19.08
CA GLU A 348 -24.92 4.56 -19.68
C GLU A 348 -24.79 4.63 -21.20
N ALA A 349 -24.14 3.64 -21.80
CA ALA A 349 -23.96 3.55 -23.25
C ALA A 349 -24.19 2.13 -23.78
N ALA A 350 -24.63 2.03 -25.03
CA ALA A 350 -24.82 0.76 -25.73
C ALA A 350 -23.64 0.45 -26.67
N GLU A 351 -23.37 -0.82 -26.90
CA GLU A 351 -22.41 -1.29 -27.91
C GLU A 351 -22.72 -0.66 -29.28
N GLY A 352 -21.72 -0.01 -29.86
CA GLY A 352 -21.81 0.65 -31.16
C GLY A 352 -22.30 2.10 -31.11
N ASP A 353 -22.63 2.65 -29.93
CA ASP A 353 -22.83 4.10 -29.79
C ASP A 353 -21.54 4.84 -30.16
N VAL A 354 -21.64 5.95 -30.89
CA VAL A 354 -20.48 6.79 -31.25
C VAL A 354 -20.55 8.10 -30.50
N ILE A 355 -19.69 8.26 -29.50
CA ILE A 355 -19.70 9.41 -28.60
C ILE A 355 -18.60 10.42 -28.91
N THR A 356 -18.81 11.66 -28.51
CA THR A 356 -17.79 12.71 -28.51
C THR A 356 -17.79 13.39 -27.15
N ILE A 357 -16.62 13.49 -26.52
CA ILE A 357 -16.43 14.11 -25.21
C ILE A 357 -15.53 15.32 -25.39
N SER A 358 -16.01 16.51 -25.02
CA SER A 358 -15.17 17.72 -25.00
C SER A 358 -15.11 18.30 -23.60
N LEU A 359 -13.90 18.53 -23.10
CA LEU A 359 -13.61 19.22 -21.85
C LEU A 359 -12.92 20.54 -22.18
N LYS A 360 -13.61 21.66 -21.95
CA LYS A 360 -13.14 22.97 -22.41
C LYS A 360 -13.23 24.05 -21.36
N ALA A 361 -12.32 25.01 -21.41
CA ALA A 361 -12.45 26.21 -20.60
C ALA A 361 -13.62 27.09 -21.09
N PRO A 362 -14.21 27.95 -20.24
CA PRO A 362 -15.26 28.89 -20.64
C PRO A 362 -14.83 29.92 -21.70
N SER A 363 -13.53 30.00 -22.00
CA SER A 363 -12.95 30.92 -22.96
C SER A 363 -11.75 30.25 -23.65
N VAL A 364 -11.71 30.30 -24.98
CA VAL A 364 -10.62 29.75 -25.82
C VAL A 364 -9.24 30.39 -25.56
N GLU A 365 -9.21 31.57 -24.94
CA GLU A 365 -7.98 32.26 -24.50
C GLU A 365 -7.55 31.85 -23.07
N SER A 366 -8.22 30.88 -22.45
CA SER A 366 -7.89 30.40 -21.11
C SER A 366 -6.51 29.74 -21.11
N SER A 367 -5.84 29.80 -19.96
CA SER A 367 -4.64 29.02 -19.73
C SER A 367 -4.95 27.65 -19.13
N PHE A 368 -6.16 27.37 -18.66
CA PHE A 368 -6.55 26.06 -18.14
C PHE A 368 -6.13 24.96 -19.12
N ASP A 369 -5.53 23.89 -18.59
CA ASP A 369 -4.82 22.87 -19.35
C ASP A 369 -5.53 21.54 -19.12
N ALA A 370 -6.59 21.33 -19.88
CA ALA A 370 -7.59 20.30 -19.64
C ALA A 370 -7.03 18.90 -19.88
N GLN A 371 -7.63 17.90 -19.23
CA GLN A 371 -7.37 16.51 -19.52
C GLN A 371 -8.64 15.70 -19.29
N VAL A 372 -8.96 14.81 -20.22
CA VAL A 372 -10.16 13.98 -20.15
C VAL A 372 -9.86 12.50 -20.39
N LEU A 373 -10.44 11.64 -19.54
CA LEU A 373 -10.35 10.19 -19.66
C LEU A 373 -11.76 9.61 -19.86
N LEU A 374 -11.88 8.62 -20.73
CA LEU A 374 -13.04 7.74 -20.85
C LEU A 374 -12.68 6.37 -20.28
N ILE A 375 -13.45 5.92 -19.30
CA ILE A 375 -13.22 4.67 -18.58
C ILE A 375 -14.49 3.82 -18.67
N ASN A 376 -14.37 2.52 -18.91
CA ASN A 376 -15.52 1.60 -18.89
C ASN A 376 -15.88 1.13 -17.47
N ALA A 377 -16.99 0.40 -17.33
CA ALA A 377 -17.43 -0.19 -16.06
C ALA A 377 -16.37 -1.09 -15.37
N ASN A 378 -15.40 -1.62 -16.12
CA ASN A 378 -14.31 -2.46 -15.59
C ASN A 378 -13.06 -1.65 -15.16
N GLY A 379 -13.10 -0.32 -15.24
CA GLY A 379 -11.97 0.56 -14.90
C GLY A 379 -10.89 0.65 -15.99
N GLU A 380 -11.13 0.10 -17.19
CA GLU A 380 -10.19 0.22 -18.32
C GLU A 380 -10.31 1.59 -18.97
N GLU A 381 -9.18 2.29 -19.10
CA GLU A 381 -9.09 3.50 -19.93
C GLU A 381 -9.26 3.13 -21.39
N LEU A 382 -10.34 3.62 -21.98
CA LEU A 382 -10.68 3.40 -23.39
C LEU A 382 -10.15 4.50 -24.29
N ALA A 383 -10.10 5.73 -23.77
CA ALA A 383 -9.55 6.87 -24.47
C ALA A 383 -9.08 7.95 -23.50
N PHE A 384 -8.09 8.72 -23.94
CA PHE A 384 -7.48 9.82 -23.22
C PHE A 384 -7.17 10.95 -24.20
N ASN A 385 -7.36 12.19 -23.76
CA ASN A 385 -6.83 13.36 -24.46
C ASN A 385 -6.51 14.49 -23.46
N ASP A 386 -5.38 15.16 -23.65
CA ASP A 386 -4.97 16.37 -22.92
C ASP A 386 -5.09 17.61 -23.81
N ASP A 387 -4.53 17.59 -25.02
CA ASP A 387 -4.73 18.67 -26.01
C ASP A 387 -5.52 18.18 -27.23
N HIS A 388 -6.56 18.92 -27.65
CA HIS A 388 -7.27 18.64 -28.88
C HIS A 388 -6.40 18.94 -30.11
N ASP A 389 -6.34 18.03 -31.09
CA ASP A 389 -5.66 18.25 -32.40
C ASP A 389 -6.69 18.52 -33.52
N SER A 390 -7.73 19.32 -33.21
CA SER A 390 -8.88 19.54 -34.10
C SER A 390 -9.02 21.00 -34.56
N ASP A 391 -9.69 21.22 -35.70
CA ASP A 391 -10.00 22.55 -36.24
C ASP A 391 -11.25 23.20 -35.59
N ARG A 392 -11.70 22.72 -34.42
CA ARG A 392 -12.89 23.25 -33.73
C ARG A 392 -12.62 24.66 -33.19
N GLU A 393 -13.33 25.65 -33.72
CA GLU A 393 -13.19 27.06 -33.32
C GLU A 393 -13.69 27.35 -31.89
N ASP A 394 -14.45 26.42 -31.29
CA ASP A 394 -15.01 26.54 -29.95
C ASP A 394 -14.13 25.89 -28.87
N LEU A 395 -12.98 25.33 -29.25
CA LEU A 395 -11.96 24.80 -28.34
C LEU A 395 -10.71 25.68 -28.38
N GLY A 396 -10.17 25.97 -27.20
CA GLY A 396 -8.86 26.58 -27.01
C GLY A 396 -7.75 25.54 -27.11
N VAL A 397 -6.53 26.00 -27.35
CA VAL A 397 -5.36 25.14 -27.65
C VAL A 397 -5.06 24.09 -26.55
N PHE A 398 -5.54 24.31 -25.33
CA PHE A 398 -5.34 23.42 -24.18
C PHE A 398 -6.63 22.74 -23.71
N ASP A 399 -7.69 22.76 -24.52
CA ASP A 399 -8.92 22.02 -24.25
C ASP A 399 -8.78 20.59 -24.80
N SER A 400 -9.50 19.62 -24.22
CA SER A 400 -9.40 18.22 -24.60
C SER A 400 -10.61 17.72 -25.38
N LEU A 401 -10.39 16.80 -26.32
CA LEU A 401 -11.41 16.21 -27.17
C LEU A 401 -11.15 14.71 -27.41
N ILE A 402 -12.08 13.86 -26.98
CA ILE A 402 -12.21 12.48 -27.47
C ILE A 402 -13.29 12.50 -28.55
N SER A 403 -12.91 12.32 -29.81
CA SER A 403 -13.79 12.47 -30.97
C SER A 403 -14.23 11.12 -31.53
N GLU A 404 -15.53 10.97 -31.80
CA GLU A 404 -16.12 9.83 -32.51
C GLU A 404 -15.69 8.45 -31.96
N PHE A 405 -15.70 8.30 -30.64
CA PHE A 405 -15.34 7.06 -29.98
C PHE A 405 -16.51 6.05 -30.02
N GLU A 406 -16.28 4.87 -30.61
CA GLU A 406 -17.26 3.79 -30.69
C GLU A 406 -17.24 2.94 -29.41
N ILE A 407 -18.39 2.85 -28.74
CA ILE A 407 -18.57 2.14 -27.48
C ILE A 407 -18.47 0.63 -27.70
N PRO A 408 -17.55 -0.08 -27.01
CA PRO A 408 -17.24 -1.47 -27.31
C PRO A 408 -18.23 -2.48 -26.72
N ALA A 409 -19.02 -2.10 -25.73
CA ALA A 409 -19.97 -2.97 -25.05
C ALA A 409 -21.08 -2.17 -24.33
N ASP A 410 -22.26 -2.77 -24.15
CA ASP A 410 -23.30 -2.20 -23.28
C ASP A 410 -22.79 -2.04 -21.83
N GLY A 411 -23.09 -0.92 -21.19
CA GLY A 411 -22.87 -0.73 -19.75
C GLY A 411 -22.62 0.71 -19.32
N GLU A 412 -22.22 0.88 -18.06
CA GLU A 412 -21.83 2.17 -17.48
C GLU A 412 -20.42 2.57 -17.94
N TYR A 413 -20.24 3.86 -18.19
CA TYR A 413 -18.98 4.51 -18.53
C TYR A 413 -18.78 5.75 -17.67
N ARG A 414 -17.51 6.13 -17.52
CA ARG A 414 -17.07 7.25 -16.68
C ARG A 414 -16.22 8.21 -17.49
N ILE A 415 -16.47 9.49 -17.30
CA ILE A 415 -15.66 10.59 -17.83
C ILE A 415 -14.94 11.24 -16.66
N VAL A 416 -13.62 11.24 -16.68
CA VAL A 416 -12.81 11.95 -15.67
C VAL A 416 -12.32 13.24 -16.28
N ALA A 417 -12.69 14.38 -15.69
CA ALA A 417 -12.18 15.70 -16.03
C ALA A 417 -11.07 16.07 -15.04
N THR A 418 -9.87 16.38 -15.53
CA THR A 418 -8.70 16.77 -14.73
C THR A 418 -7.87 17.84 -15.49
N TRP A 419 -6.68 18.22 -14.99
CA TRP A 419 -5.72 19.07 -15.72
C TRP A 419 -4.34 18.43 -15.81
N LEU A 420 -3.51 18.95 -16.73
CA LEU A 420 -2.13 18.49 -16.90
C LEU A 420 -1.13 19.15 -15.94
N THR A 421 -1.34 20.40 -15.50
CA THR A 421 -0.34 21.15 -14.71
C THR A 421 -0.89 21.89 -13.48
N GLU A 422 -0.27 21.66 -12.31
CA GLU A 422 -0.62 22.19 -10.96
C GLU A 422 -0.58 23.73 -10.78
N THR A 423 -0.42 24.48 -11.88
CA THR A 423 -0.33 25.95 -11.86
C THR A 423 -1.50 26.65 -12.53
N ARG A 424 -2.51 25.89 -12.99
CA ARG A 424 -3.58 26.40 -13.86
C ARG A 424 -4.98 25.94 -13.44
N ASP A 425 -5.35 26.18 -12.18
CA ASP A 425 -6.72 26.08 -11.67
C ASP A 425 -7.70 26.82 -12.60
N GLY A 426 -8.89 26.26 -12.82
CA GLY A 426 -9.83 26.82 -13.80
C GLY A 426 -11.21 26.19 -13.78
N ASP A 427 -12.19 27.01 -14.18
CA ASP A 427 -13.52 26.54 -14.53
C ASP A 427 -13.46 25.78 -15.86
N TYR A 428 -14.33 24.79 -16.02
CA TYR A 428 -14.50 24.06 -17.28
C TYR A 428 -15.99 23.80 -17.60
N GLU A 429 -16.23 23.45 -18.85
CA GLU A 429 -17.47 22.88 -19.36
C GLU A 429 -17.15 21.52 -19.99
N LEU A 430 -17.78 20.46 -19.49
CA LEU A 430 -17.76 19.12 -20.07
C LEU A 430 -19.02 18.93 -20.90
N VAL A 431 -18.88 18.42 -22.12
CA VAL A 431 -20.00 18.10 -23.01
C VAL A 431 -19.86 16.66 -23.48
N LEU A 432 -20.95 15.89 -23.36
CA LEU A 432 -21.06 14.53 -23.89
C LEU A 432 -22.07 14.52 -25.04
N GLU A 433 -21.61 14.21 -26.24
CA GLU A 433 -22.42 14.13 -27.46
C GLU A 433 -22.47 12.69 -27.97
N THR A 434 -23.54 12.35 -28.70
CA THR A 434 -23.66 11.09 -29.44
C THR A 434 -24.02 11.39 -30.90
N THR A 435 -23.53 10.59 -31.83
CA THR A 435 -23.88 10.68 -33.24
C THR A 435 -24.85 9.53 -33.57
N GLU A 436 -26.09 9.88 -33.96
CA GLU A 436 -27.09 8.89 -34.43
C GLU A 436 -26.70 8.19 -35.74
#